data_AF-A0A1L9UG34-F1
#
_entry.id   AF-A0A1L9UG34-F1
#
_cell.length_a   1.000
_cell.length_b   1.000
_cell.length_c   1.000
_cell.angle_alpha   90.00
_cell.angle_beta   90.00
_cell.angle_gamma   90.00
#
_symmetry.space_group_name_H-M   'P 1'
#
loop_
_entity.id
_entity.type
_entity.pdbx_description
1 polymer ?
#
loop_
_entity_poly.entity_id
_entity_poly.type
_entity_poly.pdbx_seq_one_letter_code
_entity_poly.pdbx_strand_id
1 'polypeptide(L)'
;MLTKNTIGVLSKSSSIKLVYCPTLEHLRAYLSVIRSPEGEGGMHRELTTTTEQGSMRRPPSLMAILDPLALHIPTSEFSAQGLSRTLAAAVEVADRGGMDLVLCECTRDVGDAAGSGNMFWQTQVPLLNSSVRIGDESTSHRGGGVPVKRVVQRWFEFTNDTNEAPFTDTTVIDV
;
A
#
# COMPACT_ATOMS: atom_id res chain seq x y z
N MET A 1 -7.06 -12.55 4.97
CA MET A 1 -8.36 -12.68 4.26
C MET A 1 -9.43 -11.91 5.03
N LEU A 2 -9.97 -10.83 4.44
CA LEU A 2 -11.11 -10.13 5.02
C LEU A 2 -12.32 -11.09 5.04
N THR A 3 -12.91 -11.32 6.21
CA THR A 3 -14.05 -12.24 6.32
C THR A 3 -15.28 -11.69 5.60
N LYS A 4 -16.20 -12.57 5.20
CA LYS A 4 -17.49 -12.20 4.58
C LYS A 4 -18.24 -11.14 5.40
N ASN A 5 -18.17 -11.23 6.73
CA ASN A 5 -18.79 -10.27 7.63
C ASN A 5 -18.08 -8.92 7.63
N THR A 6 -16.74 -8.90 7.66
CA THR A 6 -15.96 -7.66 7.61
C THR A 6 -16.20 -6.90 6.31
N ILE A 7 -16.16 -7.57 5.16
CA ILE A 7 -16.47 -6.94 3.85
C ILE A 7 -17.90 -6.40 3.86
N GLY A 8 -18.86 -7.15 4.39
CA GLY A 8 -20.26 -6.72 4.45
C GLY A 8 -20.50 -5.49 5.34
N VAL A 9 -19.66 -5.27 6.35
CA VAL A 9 -19.70 -4.06 7.18
C VAL A 9 -19.03 -2.90 6.45
N LEU A 10 -17.84 -3.13 5.88
CA LEU A 10 -17.12 -2.10 5.12
C LEU A 10 -17.92 -1.61 3.92
N SER A 11 -18.63 -2.50 3.22
CA SER A 11 -19.45 -2.14 2.05
C SER A 11 -20.69 -1.32 2.39
N LYS A 12 -21.17 -1.38 3.64
CA LYS A 12 -22.31 -0.58 4.13
C LYS A 12 -21.87 0.78 4.65
N SER A 13 -20.58 1.01 4.84
CA SER A 13 -20.07 2.29 5.31
C SER A 13 -20.14 3.34 4.20
N SER A 14 -20.66 4.53 4.50
CA SER A 14 -20.60 5.69 3.60
C SER A 14 -19.23 6.37 3.59
N SER A 15 -18.36 6.05 4.55
CA SER A 15 -17.03 6.65 4.68
C SER A 15 -15.91 5.85 4.03
N ILE A 16 -16.21 4.66 3.48
CA ILE A 16 -15.20 3.75 2.92
C ILE A 16 -15.58 3.38 1.49
N LYS A 17 -14.66 3.64 0.55
CA LYS A 17 -14.79 3.19 -0.84
C LYS A 17 -13.98 1.90 -1.03
N LEU A 18 -14.66 0.76 -1.07
CA LEU A 18 -14.05 -0.53 -1.35
C LEU A 18 -14.03 -0.81 -2.85
N VAL A 19 -12.87 -1.18 -3.41
CA VAL A 19 -12.75 -1.59 -4.81
C VAL A 19 -11.98 -2.90 -4.90
N TYR A 20 -12.55 -3.86 -5.62
CA TYR A 20 -11.92 -5.15 -5.87
C TYR A 20 -11.17 -5.13 -7.20
N CYS A 21 -9.87 -5.42 -7.14
CA CYS A 21 -8.99 -5.48 -8.30
C CYS A 21 -8.48 -6.93 -8.48
N PRO A 22 -9.08 -7.75 -9.36
CA PRO A 22 -8.72 -9.16 -9.48
C PRO A 22 -7.36 -9.40 -10.17
N THR A 23 -6.86 -8.42 -10.93
CA THR A 23 -5.56 -8.51 -11.62
C THR A 23 -4.77 -7.21 -11.47
N LEU A 24 -3.48 -7.28 -11.79
CA LEU A 24 -2.57 -6.13 -11.76
C LEU A 24 -3.04 -5.00 -12.70
N GLU A 25 -3.60 -5.35 -13.85
CA GLU A 25 -4.16 -4.41 -14.82
C GLU A 25 -5.37 -3.68 -14.25
N HIS A 26 -6.26 -4.38 -13.54
CA HIS A 26 -7.41 -3.75 -12.87
C HIS A 26 -6.97 -2.74 -11.82
N LEU A 27 -5.96 -3.10 -11.00
CA LEU A 27 -5.41 -2.18 -10.01
C LEU A 27 -4.86 -0.92 -10.68
N ARG A 28 -4.02 -1.07 -11.71
CA ARG A 28 -3.40 0.07 -12.41
C ARG A 28 -4.44 0.92 -13.16
N ALA A 29 -5.43 0.29 -13.80
CA ALA A 29 -6.54 0.99 -14.43
C ALA A 29 -7.32 1.80 -13.39
N TYR A 30 -7.61 1.22 -12.22
CA TYR A 30 -8.29 1.92 -11.14
C TYR A 30 -7.46 3.11 -10.62
N LEU A 31 -6.17 2.92 -10.35
CA LEU A 31 -5.25 4.00 -9.95
C LEU A 31 -5.27 5.17 -10.95
N SER A 32 -5.35 4.89 -12.25
CA SER A 32 -5.35 5.93 -13.28
C SER A 32 -6.59 6.86 -13.26
N VAL A 33 -7.71 6.40 -12.68
CA VAL A 33 -8.98 7.15 -12.66
C VAL A 33 -9.32 7.73 -11.29
N ILE A 34 -8.55 7.43 -10.24
CA ILE A 34 -8.74 8.03 -8.93
C ILE A 34 -8.45 9.54 -9.04
N ARG A 35 -9.49 10.32 -8.77
CA ARG A 35 -9.43 11.77 -8.64
C ARG A 35 -9.42 12.12 -7.16
N SER A 36 -8.70 13.19 -6.81
CA SER A 36 -8.77 13.74 -5.46
C SER A 36 -10.22 14.15 -5.16
N PRO A 37 -10.80 13.78 -4.00
CA PRO A 37 -12.10 14.26 -3.57
C PRO A 37 -12.14 15.79 -3.35
N GLU A 38 -10.99 16.46 -3.35
CA GLU A 38 -10.88 17.92 -3.20
C GLU A 38 -11.10 18.71 -4.50
N GLY A 39 -11.37 18.01 -5.61
CA GLY A 39 -11.57 18.60 -6.94
C GLY A 39 -12.84 19.43 -7.14
N GLU A 40 -13.69 19.60 -6.11
CA GLU A 40 -14.83 20.53 -6.15
C GLU A 40 -14.64 21.79 -5.27
N GLY A 41 -13.48 21.99 -4.64
CA GLY A 41 -13.20 23.28 -3.98
C GLY A 41 -12.06 23.26 -2.97
N GLY A 42 -10.81 23.27 -3.42
CA GLY A 42 -9.69 23.42 -2.49
C GLY A 42 -8.32 23.33 -3.10
N MET A 43 -7.98 24.25 -4.00
CA MET A 43 -6.59 24.48 -4.39
C MET A 43 -5.86 25.21 -3.24
N HIS A 44 -5.53 24.50 -2.15
CA HIS A 44 -4.68 25.02 -1.07
C HIS A 44 -3.63 23.98 -0.66
N ARG A 45 -2.74 23.61 -1.61
CA ARG A 45 -1.35 23.28 -1.23
C ARG A 45 -0.66 24.61 -0.94
N GLU A 46 -0.97 25.12 0.25
CA GLU A 46 -0.52 26.40 0.75
C GLU A 46 1.00 26.36 0.98
N LEU A 47 1.75 26.79 -0.03
CA LEU A 47 3.07 27.39 0.15
C LEU A 47 2.84 28.78 0.78
N THR A 48 2.52 28.84 2.07
CA THR A 48 2.63 30.10 2.81
C THR A 48 3.69 29.96 3.88
N THR A 49 4.79 30.64 3.59
CA THR A 49 5.60 31.29 4.59
C THR A 49 4.70 31.98 5.62
N THR A 50 4.88 31.63 6.90
CA THR A 50 4.59 32.46 8.08
C THR A 50 3.23 33.17 8.08
N THR A 51 2.25 32.69 8.84
CA THR A 51 1.67 33.37 10.02
C THR A 51 0.60 32.47 10.63
N GLU A 52 0.57 32.43 11.96
CA GLU A 52 -0.32 31.68 12.82
C GLU A 52 -1.81 31.97 12.55
N GLN A 53 -2.61 30.93 12.31
CA GLN A 53 -4.02 30.84 12.71
C GLN A 53 -4.51 29.40 12.55
N GLY A 54 -5.01 28.82 13.65
CA GLY A 54 -5.39 27.42 13.80
C GLY A 54 -6.58 26.99 12.94
N SER A 55 -6.31 26.72 11.67
CA SER A 55 -7.20 25.90 10.83
C SER A 55 -7.08 24.45 11.29
N MET A 56 -8.19 23.90 11.81
CA MET A 56 -8.31 22.48 12.16
C MET A 56 -8.17 21.66 10.86
N ARG A 57 -6.94 21.30 10.50
CA ARG A 57 -6.68 20.51 9.29
C ARG A 57 -7.42 19.19 9.41
N ARG A 58 -8.34 18.93 8.48
CA ARG A 58 -9.03 17.65 8.37
C ARG A 58 -7.96 16.56 8.22
N PRO A 59 -8.07 15.43 8.95
CA PRO A 59 -7.09 14.36 8.80
C PRO A 59 -7.06 13.88 7.34
N PRO A 60 -5.88 13.55 6.81
CA PRO A 60 -5.75 13.05 5.44
C PRO A 60 -6.61 11.80 5.25
N SER A 61 -7.18 11.65 4.06
CA SER A 61 -7.94 10.44 3.73
C SER A 61 -6.98 9.26 3.58
N LEU A 62 -7.36 8.06 4.03
CA LEU A 62 -6.52 6.87 3.95
C LEU A 62 -6.80 6.07 2.67
N MET A 63 -5.76 5.77 1.91
CA MET A 63 -5.76 4.79 0.83
C MET A 63 -4.99 3.54 1.25
N ALA A 64 -5.68 2.40 1.36
CA ALA A 64 -5.07 1.13 1.67
C ALA A 64 -5.09 0.20 0.44
N ILE A 65 -3.95 -0.38 0.08
CA ILE A 65 -3.84 -1.42 -0.95
C ILE A 65 -3.50 -2.74 -0.26
N LEU A 66 -4.40 -3.71 -0.38
CA LEU A 66 -4.28 -5.04 0.22
C LEU A 66 -3.76 -6.06 -0.80
N ASP A 67 -2.85 -6.91 -0.36
CA ASP A 67 -2.23 -8.02 -1.11
C ASP A 67 -1.58 -7.66 -2.48
N PRO A 68 -0.90 -6.50 -2.63
CA PRO A 68 -0.28 -6.12 -3.90
C PRO A 68 0.83 -7.08 -4.37
N LEU A 69 1.63 -7.67 -3.48
CA LEU A 69 2.61 -8.69 -3.85
C LEU A 69 1.91 -9.95 -4.34
N ALA A 70 0.84 -10.39 -3.67
CA ALA A 70 0.06 -11.53 -4.13
C ALA A 70 -0.49 -11.34 -5.54
N LEU A 71 -0.83 -10.10 -5.92
CA LEU A 71 -1.26 -9.72 -7.26
C LEU A 71 -0.12 -9.77 -8.29
N HIS A 72 1.11 -9.48 -7.88
CA HIS A 72 2.29 -9.52 -8.74
C HIS A 72 2.86 -10.94 -8.92
N ILE A 73 2.91 -11.78 -7.88
CA ILE A 73 3.53 -13.11 -7.87
C ILE A 73 3.21 -13.98 -9.10
N PRO A 74 1.94 -14.13 -9.54
CA PRO A 74 1.62 -15.00 -10.67
C PRO A 74 1.96 -14.38 -12.04
N THR A 75 2.56 -13.19 -12.09
CA THR A 75 2.84 -12.44 -13.32
C THR A 75 4.34 -12.38 -13.60
N SER A 76 4.72 -12.12 -14.87
CA SER A 76 6.11 -11.79 -15.22
C SER A 76 6.58 -10.42 -14.68
N GLU A 77 5.66 -9.65 -14.09
CA GLU A 77 5.94 -8.39 -13.42
C GLU A 77 6.24 -8.56 -11.92
N PHE A 78 6.40 -9.78 -11.42
CA PHE A 78 7.01 -10.04 -10.12
C PHE A 78 8.53 -9.79 -10.19
N SER A 79 8.89 -8.52 -10.38
CA SER A 79 10.24 -8.01 -10.55
C SER A 79 10.37 -6.66 -9.84
N ALA A 80 11.60 -6.19 -9.61
CA ALA A 80 11.83 -4.87 -9.04
C ALA A 80 11.23 -3.75 -9.92
N GLN A 81 11.37 -3.86 -11.25
CA GLN A 81 10.77 -2.93 -12.21
C GLN A 81 9.23 -2.95 -12.15
N GLY A 82 8.63 -4.13 -12.17
CA GLY A 82 7.18 -4.31 -12.17
C GLY A 82 6.56 -3.79 -10.89
N LEU A 83 7.13 -4.14 -9.73
CA LEU A 83 6.74 -3.63 -8.42
C LEU A 83 6.90 -2.11 -8.36
N SER A 84 8.08 -1.58 -8.71
CA SER A 84 8.35 -0.14 -8.65
C SER A 84 7.35 0.66 -9.48
N ARG A 85 6.96 0.18 -10.66
CA ARG A 85 5.95 0.86 -11.50
C ARG A 85 4.59 0.95 -10.82
N THR A 86 4.12 -0.14 -10.21
CA THR A 86 2.82 -0.15 -9.51
C THR A 86 2.86 0.72 -8.26
N LEU A 87 3.92 0.62 -7.47
CA LEU A 87 4.09 1.40 -6.24
C LEU A 87 4.21 2.91 -6.56
N ALA A 88 4.98 3.29 -7.57
CA ALA A 88 5.08 4.67 -8.02
C ALA A 88 3.71 5.24 -8.42
N ALA A 89 2.90 4.46 -9.15
CA ALA A 89 1.55 4.88 -9.52
C ALA A 89 0.64 5.07 -8.30
N ALA A 90 0.75 4.21 -7.28
CA ALA A 90 0.00 4.34 -6.05
C ALA A 90 0.41 5.59 -5.25
N VAL A 91 1.73 5.81 -5.11
CA VAL A 91 2.28 6.99 -4.42
C VAL A 91 1.88 8.28 -5.11
N GLU A 92 1.98 8.35 -6.44
CA GLU A 92 1.55 9.50 -7.25
C GLU A 92 0.07 9.82 -7.03
N VAL A 93 -0.79 8.81 -7.01
CA VAL A 93 -2.23 8.98 -6.78
C VAL A 93 -2.51 9.47 -5.35
N ALA A 94 -1.78 8.94 -4.37
CA ALA A 94 -1.92 9.33 -2.97
C ALA A 94 -1.44 10.77 -2.72
N ASP A 95 -0.26 11.15 -3.22
CA ASP A 95 0.26 12.52 -3.11
C ASP A 95 -0.69 13.53 -3.78
N ARG A 96 -1.13 13.24 -5.00
CA ARG A 96 -2.10 14.07 -5.73
C ARG A 96 -3.43 14.21 -4.98
N GLY A 97 -3.80 13.19 -4.20
CA GLY A 97 -5.05 13.16 -3.44
C GLY A 97 -4.94 13.70 -2.01
N GLY A 98 -3.74 14.08 -1.54
CA GLY A 98 -3.53 14.41 -0.13
C GLY A 98 -3.86 13.24 0.81
N MET A 99 -3.62 12.00 0.35
CA MET A 99 -3.98 10.77 1.07
C MET A 99 -2.76 10.13 1.73
N ASP A 100 -2.97 9.58 2.92
CA ASP A 100 -2.01 8.62 3.49
C ASP A 100 -2.13 7.29 2.73
N LEU A 101 -1.00 6.70 2.35
CA LEU A 101 -0.96 5.45 1.59
C LEU A 101 -0.37 4.33 2.45
N VAL A 102 -1.13 3.25 2.61
CA VAL A 102 -0.69 2.06 3.35
C VAL A 102 -0.75 0.82 2.47
N LEU A 103 0.32 0.03 2.55
CA LEU A 103 0.47 -1.25 1.88
C LEU A 103 0.33 -2.38 2.92
N CYS A 104 -0.59 -3.32 2.70
CA CYS A 104 -0.72 -4.47 3.60
C CYS A 104 -0.68 -5.78 2.80
N GLU A 105 0.15 -6.72 3.23
CA GLU A 105 0.12 -8.11 2.78
C GLU A 105 -0.53 -8.97 3.85
N CYS A 106 -1.52 -9.77 3.46
CA CYS A 106 -2.13 -10.75 4.33
C CYS A 106 -1.34 -12.07 4.24
N THR A 107 -0.79 -12.51 5.37
CA THR A 107 -0.28 -13.87 5.50
C THR A 107 -1.41 -14.87 5.24
N ARG A 108 -1.16 -15.88 4.40
CA ARG A 108 -2.15 -16.91 4.06
C ARG A 108 -2.39 -17.91 5.19
N ASP A 109 -1.49 -17.98 6.18
CA ASP A 109 -1.61 -18.83 7.35
C ASP A 109 -2.11 -18.04 8.56
N VAL A 110 -3.34 -18.38 8.97
CA VAL A 110 -3.99 -17.90 10.20
C VAL A 110 -3.34 -18.52 11.47
N GLY A 111 -2.26 -19.29 11.33
CA GLY A 111 -1.67 -20.11 12.40
C GLY A 111 -0.26 -19.75 12.85
N ASP A 112 0.44 -18.81 12.20
CA ASP A 112 1.83 -18.49 12.56
C ASP A 112 2.05 -16.96 12.59
N ALA A 113 1.54 -16.35 13.66
CA ALA A 113 1.46 -14.91 13.85
C ALA A 113 2.80 -14.23 14.22
N ALA A 114 3.91 -14.95 14.32
CA ALA A 114 5.16 -14.38 14.83
C ALA A 114 6.33 -14.33 13.82
N GLY A 115 6.27 -15.07 12.70
CA GLY A 115 7.43 -15.18 11.79
C GLY A 115 7.16 -15.03 10.29
N SER A 116 5.93 -15.32 9.83
CA SER A 116 5.69 -15.60 8.40
C SER A 116 5.44 -14.34 7.55
N GLY A 117 4.87 -13.26 8.12
CA GLY A 117 4.59 -12.02 7.39
C GLY A 117 5.84 -11.32 6.83
N ASN A 118 6.99 -11.48 7.50
CA ASN A 118 8.28 -10.93 7.04
C ASN A 118 8.83 -11.68 5.81
N MET A 119 8.44 -12.94 5.61
CA MET A 119 9.06 -13.79 4.57
C MET A 119 8.74 -13.30 3.15
N PHE A 120 7.53 -12.75 2.92
CA PHE A 120 7.15 -12.17 1.63
C PHE A 120 8.06 -10.99 1.25
N TRP A 121 8.35 -10.10 2.20
CA TRP A 121 9.22 -8.95 1.96
C TRP A 121 10.68 -9.33 1.72
N GLN A 122 11.16 -10.46 2.25
CA GLN A 122 12.52 -10.94 2.01
C GLN A 122 12.69 -11.71 0.68
N THR A 123 11.59 -11.98 -0.04
CA THR A 123 11.63 -12.71 -1.32
C THR A 123 12.50 -11.95 -2.33
N GLN A 124 13.39 -12.67 -3.01
CA GLN A 124 14.26 -12.10 -4.04
C GLN A 124 13.50 -12.03 -5.37
N VAL A 125 13.50 -10.86 -6.00
CA VAL A 125 12.91 -10.65 -7.32
C VAL A 125 13.96 -10.22 -8.33
N PRO A 126 13.82 -10.60 -9.62
CA PRO A 126 14.68 -10.10 -10.68
C PRO A 126 14.54 -8.58 -10.82
N LEU A 127 15.57 -7.92 -11.34
CA LEU A 127 15.52 -6.47 -11.54
C LEU A 127 14.49 -6.05 -12.60
N LEU A 128 14.38 -6.83 -13.66
CA LEU A 128 13.55 -6.53 -14.84
C LEU A 128 12.43 -7.56 -14.98
N ASN A 129 11.35 -7.17 -15.64
CA ASN A 129 10.28 -8.09 -16.02
C ASN A 129 10.84 -9.17 -16.96
N SER A 130 10.56 -10.44 -16.70
CA SER A 130 10.99 -11.52 -17.58
C SER A 130 10.05 -11.64 -18.79
N SER A 131 10.60 -11.70 -20.01
CA SER A 131 9.79 -11.91 -21.22
C SER A 131 9.69 -13.38 -21.64
N VAL A 132 10.37 -14.30 -20.95
CA VAL A 132 10.51 -15.69 -21.38
C VAL A 132 9.66 -16.61 -20.49
N ARG A 133 8.71 -17.32 -21.13
CA ARG A 133 7.94 -18.38 -20.48
C ARG A 133 8.81 -19.61 -20.26
N ILE A 134 8.79 -20.09 -19.01
CA ILE A 134 8.82 -21.50 -18.59
C ILE A 134 9.84 -22.38 -19.33
N GLY A 135 10.97 -22.62 -18.66
CA GLY A 135 11.92 -23.65 -19.04
C GLY A 135 13.01 -23.79 -18.00
N ASP A 136 12.81 -24.76 -17.12
CA ASP A 136 13.85 -25.45 -16.35
C ASP A 136 14.48 -24.70 -15.15
N GLU A 137 14.72 -25.49 -14.11
CA GLU A 137 15.38 -25.07 -12.88
C GLU A 137 16.72 -24.42 -13.20
N SER A 138 17.16 -23.49 -12.34
CA SER A 138 18.55 -23.01 -12.29
C SER A 138 19.05 -22.07 -13.40
N THR A 139 18.19 -21.25 -14.02
CA THR A 139 18.70 -19.97 -14.56
C THR A 139 18.92 -18.98 -13.41
N SER A 140 19.97 -19.30 -12.66
CA SER A 140 20.70 -18.39 -11.78
C SER A 140 20.83 -17.04 -12.47
N HIS A 141 20.05 -16.07 -11.98
CA HIS A 141 20.23 -14.67 -12.34
C HIS A 141 21.67 -14.31 -11.96
N ARG A 142 22.55 -14.30 -12.96
CA ARG A 142 24.00 -14.10 -12.82
C ARG A 142 24.35 -12.72 -12.24
N GLY A 143 23.37 -11.82 -12.15
CA GLY A 143 23.35 -10.69 -11.23
C GLY A 143 22.20 -10.90 -10.25
N GLY A 144 22.50 -11.05 -8.96
CA GLY A 144 21.54 -11.45 -7.93
C GLY A 144 20.23 -10.67 -7.93
N GLY A 145 19.17 -11.32 -7.45
CA GLY A 145 17.89 -10.67 -7.19
C GLY A 145 18.00 -9.54 -6.17
N VAL A 146 16.97 -8.71 -6.10
CA VAL A 146 16.82 -7.69 -5.05
C VAL A 146 15.65 -8.11 -4.16
N PRO A 147 15.78 -8.03 -2.82
CA PRO A 147 14.67 -8.36 -1.95
C PRO A 147 13.53 -7.36 -2.16
N VAL A 148 12.29 -7.85 -2.18
CA VAL A 148 11.08 -7.03 -2.32
C VAL A 148 11.08 -5.86 -1.33
N LYS A 149 11.50 -6.10 -0.08
CA LYS A 149 11.65 -5.08 0.96
C LYS A 149 12.44 -3.88 0.49
N ARG A 150 13.56 -4.10 -0.21
CA ARG A 150 14.43 -3.02 -0.70
C ARG A 150 13.77 -2.19 -1.81
N VAL A 151 12.91 -2.81 -2.62
CA VAL A 151 12.13 -2.13 -3.65
C VAL A 151 11.04 -1.27 -3.02
N VAL A 152 10.30 -1.83 -2.06
CA VAL A 152 9.21 -1.17 -1.34
C VAL A 152 9.73 -0.03 -0.47
N GLN A 153 10.87 -0.21 0.20
CA GLN A 153 11.53 0.81 1.04
C GLN A 153 11.94 2.08 0.31
N ARG A 154 11.94 2.11 -1.03
CA ARG A 154 12.15 3.34 -1.79
C ARG A 154 10.94 4.28 -1.74
N TRP A 155 9.78 3.72 -1.47
CA TRP A 155 8.49 4.40 -1.55
C TRP A 155 7.77 4.45 -0.20
N PHE A 156 8.04 3.49 0.68
CA PHE A 156 7.34 3.30 1.95
C PHE A 156 8.30 3.11 3.10
N GLU A 157 7.88 3.56 4.27
CA GLU A 157 8.49 3.18 5.54
C GLU A 157 7.78 1.94 6.09
N PHE A 158 8.56 1.00 6.63
CA PHE A 158 8.01 -0.15 7.32
C PHE A 158 7.78 0.25 8.78
N THR A 159 6.55 0.13 9.26
CA THR A 159 6.26 0.23 10.68
C THR A 159 7.00 -0.91 11.38
N ASN A 160 8.11 -0.60 12.02
CA ASN A 160 8.77 -1.56 12.90
C ASN A 160 7.85 -1.76 14.12
N ASP A 161 7.67 -3.00 14.59
CA ASP A 161 6.92 -3.33 15.82
C ASP A 161 7.57 -2.78 17.11
N THR A 162 8.36 -1.71 17.04
CA THR A 162 9.18 -1.16 18.13
C THR A 162 8.68 0.19 18.63
N ASN A 163 7.37 0.42 18.59
CA ASN A 163 6.76 1.58 19.24
C ASN A 163 5.44 1.21 19.92
N GLU A 164 5.53 0.42 21.00
CA GLU A 164 4.61 0.61 22.13
C GLU A 164 4.89 2.02 22.69
N ALA A 165 4.18 3.02 22.17
CA ALA A 165 3.96 4.27 22.88
C ALA A 165 2.54 4.24 23.45
N PRO A 166 2.35 4.54 24.74
CA PRO A 166 1.07 4.40 25.40
C PRO A 166 0.08 5.42 24.84
N PHE A 167 -1.11 4.94 24.47
CA PHE A 167 -2.28 5.78 24.34
C PHE A 167 -2.67 6.28 25.75
N THR A 168 -2.01 7.32 26.24
CA THR A 168 -2.49 8.12 27.36
C THR A 168 -2.92 9.47 26.82
N ASP A 169 -4.23 9.63 26.59
CA ASP A 169 -5.01 10.66 27.29
C ASP A 169 -6.50 10.38 27.09
N THR A 170 -7.10 9.62 28.01
CA THR A 170 -8.55 9.62 28.19
C THR A 170 -8.84 10.61 29.29
N THR A 171 -9.07 11.87 28.92
CA THR A 171 -9.79 12.82 29.76
C THR A 171 -11.19 12.27 29.99
N VAL A 172 -11.41 11.75 31.20
CA VAL A 172 -12.74 11.47 31.73
C VAL A 172 -13.46 12.81 31.88
N ILE A 173 -14.50 13.03 31.07
CA ILE A 173 -15.48 14.07 31.33
C ILE A 173 -16.54 13.41 32.21
N ASP A 174 -16.55 13.83 33.48
CA ASP A 174 -17.60 13.53 34.45
C ASP A 174 -18.88 14.29 34.03
N VAL A 175 -19.99 13.57 33.91
CA VAL A 175 -21.36 14.13 33.89
C VAL A 175 -22.25 13.25 34.73
#